data_AF-A0A3B9AS03-F1
#
_entry.id   AF-A0A3B9AS03-F1
#
_cell.length_a   1.000
_cell.length_b   1.000
_cell.length_c   1.000
_cell.angle_alpha   90.00
_cell.angle_beta   90.00
_cell.angle_gamma   90.00
#
_symmetry.space_group_name_H-M   'P 1'
#
loop_
_entity.id
_entity.type
_entity.pdbx_description
1 polymer ?
#
loop_
_entity_poly.entity_id
_entity_poly.type
_entity_poly.pdbx_seq_one_letter_code
_entity_poly.pdbx_strand_id
1 'polypeptide(L)'
;MVPVPGGTFTMGSDDKEADECPHKVTVPSFRISKYEVTQAQWRAVMGSDPPGLYNKGCDECPVERVSWDDVQEFLKKLNQLTGVDYRLPTEAEWEYAAKGGQAGLKSAYQYAGSDKLDEVGWYDGNYKIGNTFGEKNTTHPVGQKKPNQLGLYDMSGNVWEWCQDTYGPYPCDKKTKKEERLRVLRGGS
;
A
#
# COMPACT_ATOMS: atom_id res chain seq x y z
N MET A 1 -5.61 9.73 -8.15
CA MET A 1 -6.49 9.31 -7.04
C MET A 1 -7.70 8.59 -7.61
N VAL A 2 -8.08 7.45 -7.04
CA VAL A 2 -9.26 6.64 -7.38
C VAL A 2 -10.32 6.85 -6.29
N PRO A 3 -11.59 7.09 -6.62
CA PRO A 3 -12.67 7.14 -5.63
C PRO A 3 -12.98 5.74 -5.09
N VAL A 4 -13.08 5.63 -3.78
CA VAL A 4 -13.45 4.39 -3.07
C VAL A 4 -14.76 4.66 -2.33
N PRO A 5 -15.90 4.16 -2.82
CA PRO A 5 -17.16 4.23 -2.08
C PRO A 5 -17.02 3.50 -0.75
N GLY A 6 -17.41 4.15 0.34
CA GLY A 6 -17.34 3.57 1.69
C GLY A 6 -18.26 2.36 1.84
N GLY A 7 -17.99 1.57 2.87
CA GLY A 7 -18.76 0.36 3.17
C GLY A 7 -18.27 -0.36 4.41
N THR A 8 -18.98 -1.44 4.74
CA THR A 8 -18.63 -2.34 5.86
C THR A 8 -18.05 -3.63 5.30
N PHE A 9 -16.90 -4.05 5.80
CA PHE A 9 -16.24 -5.29 5.40
C PHE A 9 -15.73 -6.08 6.61
N THR A 10 -15.34 -7.33 6.37
CA THR A 10 -14.57 -8.11 7.34
C THR A 10 -13.10 -7.82 7.08
N MET A 11 -12.45 -7.13 8.01
CA MET A 11 -11.01 -6.89 8.04
C MET A 11 -10.31 -8.06 8.73
N GLY A 12 -9.12 -8.41 8.26
CA GLY A 12 -8.35 -9.55 8.75
C GLY A 12 -8.57 -10.85 7.97
N SER A 13 -8.07 -11.94 8.52
CA SER A 13 -8.07 -13.28 7.94
C SER A 13 -8.53 -14.33 8.95
N ASP A 14 -9.12 -15.42 8.46
CA ASP A 14 -9.45 -16.60 9.28
C ASP A 14 -8.22 -17.49 9.54
N ASP A 15 -7.08 -17.14 8.96
CA ASP A 15 -5.83 -17.83 9.17
C ASP A 15 -5.37 -17.59 10.62
N LYS A 16 -4.66 -18.58 11.19
CA LYS A 16 -4.43 -18.69 12.64
C LYS A 16 -3.46 -17.64 13.21
N GLU A 17 -3.22 -16.54 12.50
CA GLU A 17 -2.42 -15.42 12.98
C GLU A 17 -3.25 -14.60 13.98
N ALA A 18 -2.78 -14.58 15.23
CA ALA A 18 -3.55 -14.06 16.35
C ALA A 18 -3.81 -12.54 16.26
N ASP A 19 -2.97 -11.81 15.52
CA ASP A 19 -3.04 -10.36 15.37
C ASP A 19 -3.92 -9.89 14.18
N GLU A 20 -4.36 -10.80 13.29
CA GLU A 20 -5.16 -10.48 12.09
C GLU A 20 -6.60 -11.01 12.15
N CYS A 21 -7.16 -11.29 13.32
CA CYS A 21 -8.46 -11.94 13.41
C CYS A 21 -9.61 -11.20 12.66
N PRO A 22 -10.60 -11.94 12.15
CA PRO A 22 -11.68 -11.34 11.38
C PRO A 22 -12.58 -10.47 12.27
N HIS A 23 -12.78 -9.21 11.87
CA HIS A 23 -13.71 -8.31 12.55
C HIS A 23 -14.36 -7.32 11.58
N LYS A 24 -15.55 -6.82 11.92
CA LYS A 24 -16.28 -5.89 11.06
C LYS A 24 -15.75 -4.46 11.24
N VAL A 25 -15.39 -3.82 10.13
CA VAL A 25 -14.98 -2.42 10.09
C VAL A 25 -15.82 -1.68 9.05
N THR A 26 -16.20 -0.44 9.35
CA THR A 26 -16.86 0.46 8.41
C THR A 26 -15.92 1.61 8.08
N VAL A 27 -15.64 1.79 6.79
CA VAL A 27 -14.83 2.91 6.28
C VAL A 27 -15.74 3.91 5.57
N PRO A 28 -15.55 5.23 5.74
CA PRO A 28 -16.28 6.24 4.97
C PRO A 28 -15.86 6.19 3.49
N SER A 29 -16.52 6.95 2.62
CA SER A 29 -16.00 7.15 1.26
C SER A 29 -14.73 8.00 1.27
N PHE A 30 -13.73 7.61 0.51
CA PHE A 30 -12.44 8.30 0.43
C PHE A 30 -11.86 8.21 -1.00
N ARG A 31 -10.66 8.75 -1.18
CA ARG A 31 -9.88 8.55 -2.41
C ARG A 31 -8.49 8.08 -2.01
N ILE A 32 -7.92 7.16 -2.79
CA ILE A 32 -6.55 6.67 -2.60
C ILE A 32 -5.75 6.82 -3.89
N SER A 33 -4.43 6.87 -3.82
CA SER A 33 -3.59 6.91 -5.03
C SER A 33 -3.83 5.66 -5.87
N LYS A 34 -3.70 5.80 -7.20
CA LYS A 34 -3.94 4.67 -8.12
C LYS A 34 -2.78 3.65 -8.09
N TYR A 35 -1.61 4.17 -7.75
CA TYR A 35 -0.29 3.54 -7.72
C TYR A 35 0.39 3.99 -6.42
N GLU A 36 1.50 3.37 -6.05
CA GLU A 36 2.39 3.97 -5.05
C GLU A 36 2.91 5.33 -5.55
N VAL A 37 3.38 6.18 -4.62
CA VAL A 37 4.03 7.45 -4.98
C VAL A 37 5.31 7.15 -5.72
N THR A 38 5.48 7.70 -6.93
CA THR A 38 6.67 7.41 -7.74
C THR A 38 7.86 8.28 -7.35
N GLN A 39 9.08 7.87 -7.76
CA GLN A 39 10.29 8.68 -7.56
C GLN A 39 10.15 10.08 -8.17
N ALA A 40 9.56 10.21 -9.37
CA ALA A 40 9.34 11.52 -9.99
C ALA A 40 8.39 12.40 -9.16
N GLN A 41 7.30 11.83 -8.63
CA GLN A 41 6.37 12.56 -7.76
C GLN A 41 7.03 12.99 -6.45
N TRP A 42 7.79 12.09 -5.84
CA TRP A 42 8.59 12.41 -4.65
C TRP A 42 9.53 13.58 -4.91
N ARG A 43 10.34 13.50 -5.98
CA ARG A 43 11.29 14.53 -6.36
C ARG A 43 10.63 15.88 -6.65
N ALA A 44 9.46 15.87 -7.30
CA ALA A 44 8.70 17.09 -7.58
C ALA A 44 8.24 17.82 -6.31
N VAL A 45 7.98 17.09 -5.22
CA VAL A 45 7.53 17.67 -3.93
C VAL A 45 8.70 17.96 -3.00
N MET A 46 9.69 17.06 -2.94
CA MET A 46 10.78 17.09 -1.96
C MET A 46 12.05 17.77 -2.50
N GLY A 47 12.15 17.95 -3.82
CA GLY A 47 13.30 18.55 -4.51
C GLY A 47 14.45 17.59 -4.81
N SER A 48 14.47 16.41 -4.20
CA SER A 48 15.48 15.37 -4.44
C SER A 48 14.95 13.98 -4.12
N ASP A 49 15.60 12.96 -4.66
CA ASP A 49 15.33 11.57 -4.31
C ASP A 49 15.90 11.22 -2.92
N PRO A 50 15.32 10.23 -2.22
CA PRO A 50 15.92 9.67 -1.01
C PRO A 50 17.30 9.06 -1.30
N PRO A 51 18.22 9.06 -0.31
CA PRO A 51 19.48 8.36 -0.44
C PRO A 51 19.25 6.83 -0.47
N GLY A 52 19.95 6.14 -1.38
CA GLY A 52 19.99 4.68 -1.36
C GLY A 52 18.79 3.98 -2.01
N LEU A 53 18.07 4.66 -2.91
CA LEU A 53 17.06 4.02 -3.76
C LEU A 53 17.64 2.81 -4.49
N TYR A 54 16.90 1.70 -4.53
CA TYR A 54 17.25 0.50 -5.28
C TYR A 54 17.31 0.78 -6.79
N ASN A 55 16.33 1.53 -7.32
CA ASN A 55 16.19 1.84 -8.74
C ASN A 55 16.34 3.33 -9.03
N LYS A 56 17.51 3.91 -8.72
CA LYS A 56 17.75 5.33 -8.95
C LYS A 56 17.60 5.69 -10.44
N GLY A 57 16.82 6.74 -10.72
CA GLY A 57 16.57 7.22 -12.09
C GLY A 57 15.38 6.55 -12.77
N CYS A 58 14.63 5.72 -12.06
CA CYS A 58 13.35 5.19 -12.52
C CYS A 58 12.21 6.11 -12.07
N ASP A 59 11.84 7.08 -12.91
CA ASP A 59 10.81 8.08 -12.57
C ASP A 59 9.42 7.47 -12.29
N GLU A 60 9.12 6.31 -12.89
CA GLU A 60 7.87 5.55 -12.72
C GLU A 60 7.95 4.44 -11.66
N CYS A 61 9.12 4.21 -11.06
CA CYS A 61 9.23 3.25 -9.95
C CYS A 61 8.69 3.89 -8.67
N PRO A 62 8.16 3.09 -7.73
CA PRO A 62 7.79 3.59 -6.43
C PRO A 62 9.00 4.20 -5.73
N VAL A 63 8.77 5.29 -4.99
CA VAL A 63 9.76 5.78 -4.04
C VAL A 63 9.83 4.83 -2.86
N GLU A 64 11.03 4.46 -2.48
CA GLU A 64 11.30 3.58 -1.34
C GLU A 64 12.47 4.14 -0.52
N ARG A 65 12.91 3.39 0.51
CA ARG A 65 13.90 3.88 1.51
C ARG A 65 13.49 5.16 2.21
N VAL A 66 12.19 5.33 2.42
CA VAL A 66 11.60 6.44 3.17
C VAL A 66 10.98 5.93 4.46
N SER A 67 11.24 6.65 5.55
CA SER A 67 10.58 6.42 6.83
C SER A 67 9.16 6.98 6.84
N TRP A 68 8.36 6.56 7.82
CA TRP A 68 7.04 7.14 8.03
C TRP A 68 7.09 8.66 8.24
N ASP A 69 8.12 9.16 8.93
CA ASP A 69 8.31 10.59 9.19
C ASP A 69 8.66 11.36 7.91
N ASP A 70 9.48 10.78 7.02
CA ASP A 70 9.76 11.37 5.70
C ASP A 70 8.47 11.52 4.88
N VAL A 71 7.56 10.53 4.98
CA VAL A 71 6.26 10.60 4.31
C VAL A 71 5.38 11.70 4.90
N GLN A 72 5.42 11.94 6.22
CA GLN A 72 4.69 13.08 6.80
C GLN A 72 5.23 14.42 6.28
N GLU A 73 6.54 14.55 6.10
CA GLU A 73 7.12 15.75 5.50
C GLU A 73 6.68 15.91 4.03
N PHE A 74 6.70 14.84 3.26
CA PHE A 74 6.20 14.81 1.88
C PHE A 74 4.73 15.26 1.83
N LEU A 75 3.86 14.69 2.65
CA LEU A 75 2.44 15.05 2.70
C LEU A 75 2.23 16.51 3.09
N LYS A 76 2.98 17.02 4.09
CA LYS A 76 2.94 18.43 4.46
C LYS A 76 3.26 19.34 3.27
N LYS A 77 4.33 19.05 2.53
CA LYS A 77 4.71 19.86 1.35
C LYS A 77 3.70 19.71 0.22
N LEU A 78 3.23 18.49 -0.06
CA LEU A 78 2.21 18.24 -1.09
C LEU A 78 0.93 19.01 -0.80
N ASN A 79 0.47 19.02 0.46
CA ASN A 79 -0.73 19.74 0.88
C ASN A 79 -0.55 21.25 0.74
N GLN A 80 0.64 21.78 1.06
CA GLN A 80 0.96 23.19 0.86
C GLN A 80 0.98 23.58 -0.63
N LEU A 81 1.49 22.71 -1.50
CA LEU A 81 1.57 22.96 -2.94
C LEU A 81 0.21 22.91 -3.63
N THR A 82 -0.70 22.04 -3.17
CA THR A 82 -1.95 21.73 -3.87
C THR A 82 -3.19 22.34 -3.21
N GLY A 83 -3.13 22.70 -1.93
CA GLY A 83 -4.28 23.09 -1.13
C GLY A 83 -5.25 21.93 -0.83
N VAL A 84 -4.83 20.69 -1.09
CA VAL A 84 -5.62 19.47 -0.82
C VAL A 84 -5.08 18.79 0.42
N ASP A 85 -5.97 18.23 1.24
CA ASP A 85 -5.60 17.48 2.45
C ASP A 85 -5.29 16.02 2.12
N TYR A 86 -4.06 15.74 1.68
CA TYR A 86 -3.55 14.37 1.55
C TYR A 86 -3.05 13.84 2.90
N ARG A 87 -3.23 12.54 3.11
CA ARG A 87 -2.73 11.79 4.26
C ARG A 87 -2.42 10.35 3.85
N LEU A 88 -1.72 9.63 4.73
CA LEU A 88 -1.66 8.17 4.62
C LEU A 88 -3.06 7.56 4.81
N PRO A 89 -3.38 6.43 4.15
CA PRO A 89 -4.59 5.69 4.44
C PRO A 89 -4.51 5.14 5.87
N THR A 90 -5.66 4.95 6.52
CA THR A 90 -5.68 4.04 7.66
C THR A 90 -5.45 2.61 7.19
N GLU A 91 -5.00 1.72 8.07
CA GLU A 91 -4.85 0.30 7.75
C GLU A 91 -6.17 -0.29 7.21
N ALA A 92 -7.30 0.09 7.80
CA ALA A 92 -8.61 -0.39 7.36
C ALA A 92 -9.01 0.17 5.99
N GLU A 93 -8.70 1.43 5.70
CA GLU A 93 -8.90 2.00 4.35
C GLU A 93 -8.02 1.29 3.32
N TRP A 94 -6.76 1.01 3.66
CA TRP A 94 -5.83 0.31 2.80
C TRP A 94 -6.33 -1.10 2.49
N GLU A 95 -6.73 -1.87 3.51
CA GLU A 95 -7.20 -3.24 3.30
C GLU A 95 -8.54 -3.29 2.55
N TYR A 96 -9.47 -2.39 2.87
CA TYR A 96 -10.73 -2.28 2.13
C TYR A 96 -10.48 -1.98 0.65
N ALA A 97 -9.54 -1.07 0.36
CA ALA A 97 -9.12 -0.74 -0.99
C ALA A 97 -8.44 -1.93 -1.67
N ALA A 98 -7.53 -2.64 -1.00
CA ALA A 98 -6.81 -3.81 -1.52
C ALA A 98 -7.77 -4.95 -1.89
N LYS A 99 -8.79 -5.20 -1.04
CA LYS A 99 -9.88 -6.17 -1.28
C LYS A 99 -10.84 -5.74 -2.40
N GLY A 100 -10.60 -4.63 -3.10
CA GLY A 100 -11.40 -4.17 -4.24
C GLY A 100 -12.69 -3.44 -3.84
N GLY A 101 -12.76 -2.93 -2.61
CA GLY A 101 -13.93 -2.25 -2.05
C GLY A 101 -15.20 -3.09 -2.16
N GLN A 102 -16.36 -2.44 -2.24
CA GLN A 102 -17.66 -3.12 -2.28
C GLN A 102 -17.79 -4.15 -3.43
N ALA A 103 -17.12 -3.89 -4.56
CA ALA A 103 -17.15 -4.78 -5.72
C ALA A 103 -16.36 -6.08 -5.46
N GLY A 104 -15.17 -5.97 -4.86
CA GLY A 104 -14.30 -7.11 -4.58
C GLY A 104 -14.77 -7.99 -3.41
N LEU A 105 -15.62 -7.47 -2.50
CA LEU A 105 -16.24 -8.27 -1.44
C LEU A 105 -17.05 -9.48 -1.95
N LYS A 106 -17.44 -9.50 -3.23
CA LYS A 106 -18.15 -10.62 -3.87
C LYS A 106 -17.22 -11.73 -4.35
N SER A 107 -15.96 -11.41 -4.62
CA SER A 107 -14.99 -12.34 -5.20
C SER A 107 -14.16 -13.06 -4.14
N ALA A 108 -13.88 -12.40 -3.01
CA ALA A 108 -13.06 -12.94 -1.92
C ALA A 108 -11.69 -13.47 -2.38
N TYR A 109 -11.05 -12.77 -3.33
CA TYR A 109 -9.72 -13.14 -3.82
C TYR A 109 -8.66 -13.09 -2.72
N GLN A 110 -7.69 -14.01 -2.79
CA GLN A 110 -6.56 -14.04 -1.87
C GLN A 110 -5.64 -12.82 -2.00
N TYR A 111 -5.42 -12.34 -3.23
CA TYR A 111 -4.62 -11.15 -3.52
C TYR A 111 -5.50 -10.07 -4.15
N ALA A 112 -4.98 -8.84 -4.23
CA ALA A 112 -5.73 -7.69 -4.74
C ALA A 112 -6.09 -7.86 -6.23
N GLY A 113 -7.24 -8.47 -6.50
CA GLY A 113 -7.80 -8.67 -7.84
C GLY A 113 -7.67 -10.09 -8.42
N SER A 114 -6.98 -11.03 -7.76
CA SER A 114 -6.79 -12.39 -8.26
C SER A 114 -6.38 -13.37 -7.15
N ASP A 115 -6.62 -14.66 -7.34
CA ASP A 115 -6.04 -15.73 -6.49
C ASP A 115 -4.60 -16.11 -6.93
N LYS A 116 -4.12 -15.53 -8.03
CA LYS A 116 -2.77 -15.77 -8.56
C LYS A 116 -1.92 -14.52 -8.39
N LEU A 117 -0.98 -14.57 -7.44
CA LEU A 117 -0.09 -13.44 -7.14
C LEU A 117 0.65 -12.93 -8.38
N ASP A 118 1.11 -13.82 -9.25
CA ASP A 118 1.82 -13.46 -10.49
C ASP A 118 1.00 -12.56 -11.45
N GLU A 119 -0.33 -12.55 -11.34
CA GLU A 119 -1.17 -11.69 -12.17
C GLU A 119 -1.26 -10.25 -11.66
N VAL A 120 -1.08 -10.04 -10.35
CA VAL A 120 -1.41 -8.79 -9.65
C VAL A 120 -0.25 -8.20 -8.85
N GLY A 121 0.87 -8.94 -8.71
CA GLY A 121 1.95 -8.59 -7.78
C GLY A 121 3.35 -8.85 -8.29
N TRP A 122 4.28 -7.99 -7.85
CA TRP A 122 5.73 -8.18 -7.94
C TRP A 122 6.27 -8.66 -6.60
N TYR A 123 7.04 -9.74 -6.60
CA TYR A 123 7.58 -10.35 -5.38
C TYR A 123 8.90 -11.08 -5.70
N ASP A 124 9.65 -11.51 -4.67
CA ASP A 124 10.97 -12.15 -4.84
C ASP A 124 10.96 -13.38 -5.77
N GLY A 125 9.81 -14.01 -6.00
CA GLY A 125 9.70 -15.17 -6.88
C GLY A 125 9.58 -14.87 -8.37
N ASN A 126 9.37 -13.61 -8.79
CA ASN A 126 9.08 -13.27 -10.19
C ASN A 126 9.91 -12.13 -10.81
N TYR A 127 11.05 -11.79 -10.20
CA TYR A 127 12.05 -10.91 -10.82
C TYR A 127 12.66 -11.53 -12.09
N LYS A 128 13.24 -10.69 -12.95
CA LYS A 128 13.95 -11.13 -14.15
C LYS A 128 15.39 -10.65 -14.15
N ILE A 129 16.33 -11.58 -14.29
CA ILE A 129 17.77 -11.27 -14.43
C ILE A 129 17.98 -10.44 -15.70
N GLY A 130 18.77 -9.37 -15.58
CA GLY A 130 19.07 -8.45 -16.69
C GLY A 130 17.96 -7.45 -17.02
N ASN A 131 16.91 -7.37 -16.19
CA ASN A 131 15.93 -6.30 -16.30
C ASN A 131 16.49 -5.01 -15.68
N THR A 132 16.31 -3.86 -16.33
CA THR A 132 16.80 -2.58 -15.84
C THR A 132 16.11 -2.16 -14.54
N PHE A 133 14.79 -2.38 -14.44
CA PHE A 133 13.97 -2.13 -13.26
C PHE A 133 13.09 -3.35 -13.03
N GLY A 134 13.38 -4.13 -11.99
CA GLY A 134 12.75 -5.43 -11.72
C GLY A 134 13.70 -6.62 -11.75
N GLU A 135 14.98 -6.36 -11.46
CA GLU A 135 15.95 -7.38 -11.07
C GLU A 135 15.80 -7.71 -9.57
N LYS A 136 16.54 -8.72 -9.08
CA LYS A 136 16.46 -9.16 -7.69
C LYS A 136 16.71 -8.01 -6.71
N ASN A 137 15.86 -7.91 -5.68
CA ASN A 137 15.89 -6.84 -4.67
C ASN A 137 15.69 -5.42 -5.24
N THR A 138 15.00 -5.30 -6.37
CA THR A 138 14.62 -4.00 -6.95
C THR A 138 13.13 -3.93 -7.19
N THR A 139 12.61 -2.73 -7.38
CA THR A 139 11.20 -2.48 -7.67
C THR A 139 10.90 -2.55 -9.17
N HIS A 140 9.63 -2.59 -9.52
CA HIS A 140 9.18 -2.41 -10.90
C HIS A 140 8.52 -1.03 -11.06
N PRO A 141 8.47 -0.47 -12.28
CA PRO A 141 7.59 0.65 -12.56
C PRO A 141 6.14 0.30 -12.17
N VAL A 142 5.45 1.27 -11.59
CA VAL A 142 4.08 1.06 -11.08
C VAL A 142 3.11 0.69 -12.20
N GLY A 143 2.07 -0.06 -11.88
CA GLY A 143 0.95 -0.33 -12.77
C GLY A 143 1.21 -1.36 -13.87
N GLN A 144 2.27 -2.17 -13.75
CA GLN A 144 2.64 -3.17 -14.77
C GLN A 144 1.91 -4.52 -14.62
N LYS A 145 1.26 -4.78 -13.47
CA LYS A 145 0.41 -5.94 -13.24
C LYS A 145 -1.07 -5.60 -13.39
N LYS A 146 -1.96 -6.59 -13.27
CA LYS A 146 -3.41 -6.34 -13.33
C LYS A 146 -3.86 -5.57 -12.08
N PRO A 147 -4.81 -4.63 -12.20
CA PRO A 147 -5.41 -3.98 -11.05
C PRO A 147 -6.49 -4.84 -10.39
N ASN A 148 -6.90 -4.44 -9.19
CA ASN A 148 -8.10 -4.96 -8.54
C ASN A 148 -9.39 -4.31 -9.09
N GLN A 149 -10.54 -4.63 -8.49
CA GLN A 149 -11.87 -4.19 -8.93
C GLN A 149 -12.09 -2.67 -8.85
N LEU A 150 -11.27 -1.94 -8.10
CA LEU A 150 -11.29 -0.47 -8.04
C LEU A 150 -10.39 0.18 -9.09
N GLY A 151 -9.58 -0.60 -9.81
CA GLY A 151 -8.54 -0.07 -10.70
C GLY A 151 -7.27 0.36 -9.97
N LEU A 152 -7.05 -0.15 -8.74
CA LEU A 152 -5.82 0.03 -7.97
C LEU A 152 -4.82 -1.04 -8.34
N TYR A 153 -3.56 -0.65 -8.44
CA TYR A 153 -2.45 -1.50 -8.82
C TYR A 153 -1.50 -1.69 -7.64
N ASP A 154 -0.70 -2.75 -7.72
CA ASP A 154 0.46 -2.99 -6.83
C ASP A 154 0.12 -3.12 -5.33
N MET A 155 -1.15 -3.20 -4.96
CA MET A 155 -1.64 -3.50 -3.60
C MET A 155 -1.25 -4.92 -3.09
N SER A 156 -0.42 -5.65 -3.83
CA SER A 156 0.06 -7.01 -3.50
C SER A 156 1.50 -7.17 -4.02
N GLY A 157 2.46 -6.45 -3.44
CA GLY A 157 3.88 -6.53 -3.78
C GLY A 157 4.50 -5.20 -4.21
N ASN A 158 5.61 -5.28 -4.94
CA ASN A 158 6.45 -4.14 -5.37
C ASN A 158 7.14 -3.40 -4.21
N VAL A 159 6.39 -2.73 -3.33
CA VAL A 159 6.91 -2.16 -2.07
C VAL A 159 5.89 -2.30 -0.95
N TRP A 160 6.40 -2.41 0.28
CA TRP A 160 5.56 -2.25 1.47
C TRP A 160 5.04 -0.80 1.57
N GLU A 161 3.76 -0.66 1.94
CA GLU A 161 3.08 0.63 1.98
C GLU A 161 2.76 1.08 3.41
N TRP A 162 3.22 2.29 3.79
CA TRP A 162 2.94 2.88 5.10
C TRP A 162 1.46 3.22 5.27
N CYS A 163 0.91 2.85 6.43
CA CYS A 163 -0.39 3.32 6.90
C CYS A 163 -0.23 4.36 8.03
N GLN A 164 -1.30 5.10 8.30
CA GLN A 164 -1.32 6.10 9.38
C GLN A 164 -1.21 5.46 10.78
N ASP A 165 -1.72 4.24 10.93
CA ASP A 165 -1.89 3.53 12.19
C ASP A 165 -0.57 3.15 12.86
N THR A 166 -0.59 3.16 14.19
CA THR A 166 0.42 2.49 15.02
C THR A 166 0.13 0.99 15.04
N TYR A 167 1.15 0.16 14.91
CA TYR A 167 1.02 -1.28 14.99
C TYR A 167 0.47 -1.72 16.35
N GLY A 168 -0.44 -2.68 16.29
CA GLY A 168 -1.00 -3.33 17.45
C GLY A 168 -1.95 -4.44 17.00
N PRO A 169 -2.23 -5.40 17.88
CA PRO A 169 -3.12 -6.51 17.55
C PRO A 169 -4.54 -6.03 17.25
N TYR A 170 -5.27 -6.77 16.41
CA TYR A 170 -6.68 -6.53 16.20
C TYR A 170 -7.51 -6.77 17.48
N PRO A 171 -8.69 -6.15 17.62
CA PRO A 171 -9.42 -6.08 18.89
C PRO A 171 -9.84 -7.41 19.53
N CYS A 172 -9.75 -8.52 18.80
CA CYS A 172 -10.01 -9.86 19.35
C CYS A 172 -8.88 -10.34 20.28
N ASP A 173 -7.64 -9.86 20.09
CA ASP A 173 -6.51 -10.29 20.88
C ASP A 173 -6.32 -9.32 22.04
N LYS A 174 -7.04 -9.63 23.12
CA LYS A 174 -6.99 -8.88 24.38
C LYS A 174 -5.68 -9.11 25.16
N LYS A 175 -4.76 -9.95 24.68
CA LYS A 175 -3.55 -10.35 25.42
C LYS A 175 -2.31 -9.56 25.03
N THR A 176 -2.30 -8.95 23.85
CA THR A 176 -1.11 -8.27 23.31
C THR A 176 -1.28 -6.76 23.43
N LYS A 177 -0.24 -6.06 23.92
CA LYS A 177 -0.28 -4.60 24.08
C LYS A 177 0.06 -3.94 22.76
N LYS A 178 -0.58 -2.80 22.45
CA LYS A 178 -0.16 -1.95 21.33
C LYS A 178 1.31 -1.57 21.48
N GLU A 179 2.08 -1.71 20.41
CA GLU A 179 3.45 -1.21 20.37
C GLU A 179 3.44 0.18 19.75
N GLU A 180 3.31 1.21 20.59
CA GLU A 180 3.13 2.61 20.18
C GLU A 180 4.27 3.17 19.29
N ARG A 181 5.40 2.46 19.16
CA ARG A 181 6.57 2.87 18.38
C ARG A 181 6.62 2.31 16.97
N LEU A 182 5.83 1.27 16.66
CA LEU A 182 5.81 0.66 15.34
C LEU A 182 4.64 1.23 14.53
N ARG A 183 4.83 1.39 13.22
CA ARG A 183 3.81 1.85 12.27
C ARG A 183 3.42 0.68 11.37
N VAL A 184 2.17 0.67 10.93
CA VAL A 184 1.67 -0.40 10.07
C VAL A 184 2.23 -0.26 8.64
N LEU A 185 2.66 -1.39 8.09
CA LEU A 185 2.98 -1.60 6.68
C LEU A 185 2.07 -2.70 6.13
N ARG A 186 1.61 -2.56 4.88
CA ARG A 186 0.80 -3.59 4.20
C ARG A 186 1.34 -3.86 2.79
N GLY A 187 0.81 -4.88 2.11
CA GLY A 187 1.04 -5.14 0.69
C GLY A 187 2.08 -6.23 0.36
N GLY A 188 3.20 -6.27 1.08
CA GLY A 188 4.35 -7.11 0.69
C GLY A 188 5.27 -6.39 -0.30
N SER A 189 6.34 -7.07 -0.72
CA SER A 189 7.33 -6.57 -1.69
C SER A 189 7.99 -7.68 -2.47
#